data_AF-Q0UYD4-F1
#
_entry.id   AF-Q0UYD4-F1
#
_cell.length_a   1.000
_cell.length_b   1.000
_cell.length_c   1.000
_cell.angle_alpha   90.00
_cell.angle_beta   90.00
_cell.angle_gamma   90.00
#
_symmetry.space_group_name_H-M   'P 1'
#
loop_
_entity.id
_entity.type
_entity.pdbx_description
1 polymer ?
#
loop_
_entity_poly.entity_id
_entity_poly.type
_entity_poly.pdbx_seq_one_letter_code
_entity_poly.pdbx_strand_id
1 'polypeptide(L)'
;MAAHPVSHICFALIITFMMMGMVHCGSPHLPDEQLPTEDTEVAKPRAPSPQEIAASMNTHWDTWEEAEEHCKNICEASWIACRLRQCEDVPGVRRPDEL
;
A
#
# COMPACT_ATOMS: atom_id res chain seq x y z
N MET A 1 42.05 -28.15 5.20
CA MET A 1 40.72 -27.89 5.78
C MET A 1 40.41 -26.41 5.61
N ALA A 2 39.80 -26.02 4.50
CA ALA A 2 39.42 -24.63 4.20
C ALA A 2 38.05 -24.58 3.50
N ALA A 3 37.15 -25.51 3.85
CA ALA A 3 35.84 -25.66 3.20
C ALA A 3 34.76 -24.71 3.76
N HIS A 4 34.93 -24.23 4.99
CA HIS A 4 33.98 -23.31 5.64
C HIS A 4 33.88 -21.93 4.98
N PRO A 5 34.98 -21.18 4.72
CA PRO A 5 34.85 -19.83 4.18
C PRO A 5 34.29 -19.86 2.75
N VAL A 6 34.67 -20.86 1.96
CA VAL A 6 34.19 -21.02 0.58
C VAL A 6 32.69 -21.32 0.54
N SER A 7 32.20 -22.16 1.45
CA SER A 7 30.76 -22.47 1.55
C SER A 7 29.93 -21.23 1.91
N HIS A 8 30.39 -20.42 2.86
CA HIS A 8 29.70 -19.17 3.25
C HIS A 8 29.71 -18.14 2.13
N ILE A 9 30.82 -18.00 1.39
CA ILE A 9 30.93 -17.10 0.25
C ILE A 9 29.97 -17.54 -0.87
N CYS A 10 29.95 -18.84 -1.20
CA CYS A 10 29.02 -19.36 -2.20
C CYS A 10 27.55 -19.11 -1.80
N PHE A 11 27.19 -19.34 -0.54
CA PHE A 11 25.82 -19.14 -0.06
C PHE A 11 25.41 -17.66 -0.11
N ALA A 12 26.29 -16.74 0.30
CA ALA A 12 26.04 -15.31 0.24
C ALA A 12 25.84 -14.82 -1.21
N LEU A 13 26.62 -15.33 -2.16
CA LEU A 13 26.48 -15.00 -3.59
C LEU A 13 25.16 -15.53 -4.16
N ILE A 14 24.75 -16.75 -3.79
CA ILE A 14 23.48 -17.33 -4.23
C ILE A 14 22.29 -16.50 -3.73
N ILE A 15 22.28 -16.13 -2.44
CA ILE A 15 21.21 -15.29 -1.88
C ILE A 15 21.17 -13.93 -2.59
N THR A 16 22.33 -13.29 -2.77
CA THR A 16 22.41 -11.99 -3.44
C THR A 16 21.85 -12.07 -4.86
N PHE A 17 22.18 -13.13 -5.61
CA PHE A 17 21.66 -13.35 -6.96
C PHE A 17 20.15 -13.61 -6.96
N MET A 18 19.63 -14.40 -6.01
CA MET A 18 18.18 -14.60 -5.87
C MET A 18 17.43 -13.30 -5.56
N MET A 19 17.96 -12.47 -4.66
CA MET A 19 17.37 -11.16 -4.33
C MET A 19 17.37 -10.22 -5.55
N MET A 20 18.47 -10.15 -6.30
CA MET A 20 18.50 -9.37 -7.54
C MET A 20 17.53 -9.93 -8.59
N GLY A 21 17.41 -11.25 -8.69
CA GLY A 21 16.45 -11.92 -9.56
C GLY A 21 15.01 -11.60 -9.19
N MET A 22 14.64 -11.58 -7.92
CA MET A 22 13.29 -11.17 -7.48
C MET A 22 13.00 -9.70 -7.77
N VAL A 23 14.00 -8.81 -7.69
CA VAL A 23 13.82 -7.39 -8.06
C VAL A 23 13.71 -7.22 -9.58
N HIS A 24 14.45 -7.99 -10.38
CA HIS A 24 14.37 -7.95 -11.85
C HIS A 24 13.13 -8.66 -12.42
N CYS A 25 12.78 -9.83 -11.89
CA CYS A 25 11.57 -10.57 -12.25
C CYS A 25 10.31 -9.99 -11.60
N GLY A 26 10.46 -9.21 -10.53
CA GLY A 26 9.41 -8.41 -9.93
C GLY A 26 9.22 -7.03 -10.58
N SER A 27 9.93 -6.75 -11.70
CA SER A 27 9.56 -5.63 -12.55
C SER A 27 8.13 -5.88 -13.02
N PRO A 28 7.17 -5.01 -12.70
CA PRO A 28 5.77 -5.28 -12.91
C PRO A 28 5.50 -5.17 -14.41
N HIS A 29 5.65 -6.28 -15.12
CA HIS A 29 4.74 -6.55 -16.21
C HIS A 29 3.39 -6.85 -15.54
N LEU A 30 2.73 -5.79 -15.08
CA LEU A 30 1.29 -5.82 -14.87
C LEU A 30 0.74 -6.43 -16.17
N PRO A 31 -0.02 -7.54 -16.11
CA PRO A 31 -0.84 -7.88 -17.26
C PRO A 31 -1.65 -6.63 -17.59
N ASP A 32 -1.59 -6.20 -18.84
CA ASP A 32 -2.54 -5.25 -19.40
C ASP A 32 -3.90 -5.94 -19.25
N GLU A 33 -4.54 -5.69 -18.11
CA GLU A 33 -5.84 -6.22 -17.80
C GLU A 33 -6.73 -5.54 -18.83
N GLN A 34 -7.03 -6.30 -19.88
CA GLN A 34 -7.84 -5.92 -21.01
C GLN A 34 -9.26 -5.73 -20.47
N LEU A 35 -9.47 -4.60 -19.79
CA LEU A 35 -10.75 -4.17 -19.29
C LEU A 35 -11.65 -4.02 -20.52
N PRO A 36 -12.89 -4.54 -20.49
CA PRO A 36 -13.81 -4.35 -21.60
C PRO A 36 -13.86 -2.86 -21.92
N THR A 37 -13.62 -2.53 -23.18
CA THR A 37 -13.73 -1.18 -23.73
C THR A 37 -15.19 -0.74 -23.62
N GLU A 38 -15.61 -0.33 -22.43
CA GLU A 38 -16.76 0.52 -22.26
C GLU A 38 -16.25 1.93 -22.50
N ASP A 39 -16.72 2.55 -23.58
CA ASP A 39 -16.49 3.95 -23.90
C ASP A 39 -16.83 4.82 -22.69
N THR A 40 -15.83 5.16 -21.88
CA THR A 40 -15.92 6.28 -20.97
C THR A 40 -14.63 7.03 -21.14
N GLU A 41 -14.76 8.33 -21.43
CA GLU A 41 -13.72 9.33 -21.40
C GLU A 41 -12.57 8.91 -20.49
N VAL A 42 -11.34 9.09 -20.95
CA VAL A 42 -10.18 9.19 -20.07
C VAL A 42 -10.51 10.30 -19.06
N ALA A 43 -11.17 9.91 -17.97
CA ALA A 43 -11.56 10.77 -16.90
C ALA A 43 -10.22 11.10 -16.26
N LYS A 44 -9.65 12.23 -16.69
CA LYS A 44 -8.55 12.92 -16.02
C LYS A 44 -8.74 12.63 -14.54
N PRO A 45 -7.82 11.92 -13.86
CA PRO A 45 -8.06 11.38 -12.52
C PRO A 45 -8.63 12.49 -11.67
N ARG A 46 -9.95 12.42 -11.45
CA ARG A 46 -10.67 13.50 -10.80
C ARG A 46 -10.17 13.44 -9.37
N ALA A 47 -9.65 14.57 -8.88
CA ALA A 47 -9.32 14.64 -7.47
C ALA A 47 -10.58 14.25 -6.69
N PRO A 48 -10.52 13.21 -5.82
CA PRO A 48 -11.68 12.77 -5.08
C PRO A 48 -12.18 13.92 -4.22
N SER A 49 -13.49 14.02 -4.09
CA SER A 49 -14.13 14.96 -3.18
C SER A 49 -13.79 14.62 -1.72
N PRO A 50 -13.85 15.61 -0.81
CA PRO A 50 -13.67 15.36 0.61
C PRO A 50 -14.56 14.23 1.14
N GLN A 51 -15.77 14.08 0.62
CA GLN A 51 -16.72 13.01 1.00
C GLN A 51 -16.25 11.62 0.55
N GLU A 52 -15.69 11.51 -0.65
CA GLU A 52 -15.13 10.24 -1.16
C GLU A 52 -13.88 9.83 -0.38
N ILE A 53 -13.04 10.80 0.01
CA ILE A 53 -11.86 10.55 0.85
C ILE A 53 -12.30 10.10 2.24
N ALA A 54 -13.27 10.79 2.84
CA ALA A 54 -13.87 10.43 4.12
C ALA A 54 -14.45 9.01 4.12
N ALA A 55 -15.17 8.62 3.06
CA ALA A 55 -15.71 7.28 2.92
C ALA A 55 -14.60 6.22 2.83
N SER A 56 -13.55 6.50 2.05
CA SER A 56 -12.38 5.61 1.93
C SER A 56 -11.69 5.40 3.27
N MET A 57 -11.54 6.45 4.08
CA MET A 57 -10.87 6.36 5.39
C MET A 57 -11.50 5.30 6.29
N ASN A 58 -12.83 5.24 6.35
CA ASN A 58 -13.52 4.33 7.26
C ASN A 58 -13.50 2.85 6.83
N THR A 59 -13.01 2.53 5.62
CA THR A 59 -13.12 1.18 5.03
C THR A 59 -12.36 0.10 5.79
N HIS A 60 -11.22 0.45 6.39
CA HIS A 60 -10.34 -0.52 7.07
C HIS A 60 -10.20 -0.31 8.57
N TRP A 61 -11.02 0.58 9.14
CA TRP A 61 -10.90 0.97 10.55
C TRP A 61 -11.29 -0.16 11.53
N ASP A 62 -12.20 -1.05 11.11
CA ASP A 62 -12.69 -2.17 11.92
C ASP A 62 -12.17 -3.53 11.44
N THR A 63 -11.29 -3.56 10.44
CA THR A 63 -10.77 -4.82 9.91
C THR A 63 -9.61 -5.34 10.77
N TRP A 64 -9.97 -6.26 11.69
CA TRP A 64 -9.17 -7.31 12.36
C TRP A 64 -8.89 -7.11 13.86
N GLU A 65 -8.86 -8.21 14.63
CA GLU A 65 -8.58 -8.20 16.08
C GLU A 65 -7.13 -7.79 16.42
N GLU A 66 -6.23 -7.81 15.44
CA GLU A 66 -4.85 -7.27 15.53
C GLU A 66 -4.75 -5.81 15.01
N ALA A 67 -5.89 -5.16 14.74
CA ALA A 67 -5.96 -3.85 14.11
C ALA A 67 -5.45 -2.69 14.97
N GLU A 68 -5.26 -2.83 16.28
CA GLU A 68 -4.77 -1.71 17.10
C GLU A 68 -3.41 -1.18 16.60
N GLU A 69 -2.47 -2.05 16.23
CA GLU A 69 -1.18 -1.59 15.70
C GLU A 69 -1.17 -1.37 14.18
N HIS A 70 -1.91 -2.19 13.41
CA HIS A 70 -1.95 -2.07 11.96
C HIS A 70 -2.80 -0.88 11.48
N CYS A 71 -3.93 -0.62 12.15
CA CYS A 71 -4.72 0.60 11.92
C CYS A 71 -3.94 1.82 12.37
N LYS A 72 -3.20 1.82 13.49
CA LYS A 72 -2.51 3.03 13.95
C LYS A 72 -1.68 3.72 12.86
N ASN A 73 -0.85 2.98 12.12
CA ASN A 73 -0.05 3.57 11.04
C ASN A 73 -0.88 3.95 9.80
N ILE A 74 -1.81 3.10 9.38
CA ILE A 74 -2.62 3.31 8.16
C ILE A 74 -3.66 4.40 8.40
N CYS A 75 -4.33 4.38 9.54
CA CYS A 75 -5.35 5.30 10.00
C CYS A 75 -4.75 6.67 10.30
N GLU A 76 -3.53 6.75 10.87
CA GLU A 76 -2.79 8.01 11.00
C GLU A 76 -2.40 8.59 9.63
N ALA A 77 -1.84 7.78 8.72
CA ALA A 77 -1.50 8.23 7.37
C ALA A 77 -2.74 8.69 6.58
N SER A 78 -3.85 7.95 6.69
CA SER A 78 -5.13 8.29 6.07
C SER A 78 -5.69 9.59 6.64
N TRP A 79 -5.63 9.77 7.96
CA TRP A 79 -6.04 11.00 8.63
C TRP A 79 -5.23 12.22 8.17
N ILE A 80 -3.91 12.08 8.04
CA ILE A 80 -3.07 13.17 7.50
C ILE A 80 -3.48 13.51 6.08
N ALA A 81 -3.70 12.51 5.22
CA ALA A 81 -4.18 12.73 3.86
C ALA A 81 -5.54 13.44 3.83
N CYS A 82 -6.44 13.08 4.74
CA CYS A 82 -7.74 13.72 4.88
C CYS A 82 -7.63 15.19 5.27
N ARG A 83 -6.79 15.51 6.26
CA ARG A 83 -6.53 16.88 6.70
C ARG A 83 -5.92 17.74 5.59
N LEU A 84 -5.02 17.19 4.79
CA LEU A 84 -4.46 17.88 3.62
C LEU A 84 -5.52 18.17 2.54
N ARG A 85 -6.65 17.45 2.57
CA ARG A 85 -7.75 17.54 1.61
C ARG A 85 -9.02 18.15 2.21
N GLN A 86 -8.96 18.68 3.43
CA GLN A 86 -10.07 19.33 4.11
C GLN A 86 -11.29 18.42 4.30
N CYS A 87 -11.09 17.13 4.60
CA CYS A 87 -12.19 16.22 4.92
C CYS A 87 -12.40 15.96 6.42
N GLU A 88 -11.61 16.59 7.29
CA GLU A 88 -11.71 16.44 8.75
C GLU A 88 -13.06 16.89 9.34
N ASP A 89 -13.76 17.78 8.65
CA ASP A 89 -15.08 18.30 9.04
C ASP A 89 -16.24 17.49 8.44
N VAL A 90 -15.94 16.47 7.62
CA VAL A 90 -16.99 15.61 7.05
C VAL A 90 -17.59 14.75 8.16
N PRO A 91 -18.93 14.76 8.35
CA PRO A 91 -19.57 13.96 9.39
C PRO A 91 -19.27 12.47 9.26
N GLY A 92 -18.91 11.82 10.37
CA GLY A 92 -18.65 10.38 10.42
C GLY A 92 -17.23 9.97 10.03
N VAL A 93 -16.33 10.93 9.80
CA VAL A 93 -14.90 10.66 9.66
C VAL A 93 -14.31 10.26 11.02
N ARG A 94 -13.70 9.07 11.07
CA ARG A 94 -13.01 8.57 12.26
C ARG A 94 -11.64 9.21 12.42
N ARG A 95 -11.24 9.41 13.69
CA ARG A 95 -9.96 10.02 14.02
C ARG A 95 -9.02 9.03 14.72
N PRO A 96 -7.69 9.17 14.53
CA PRO A 96 -6.72 8.29 15.19
C PRO A 96 -6.75 8.36 16.72
N ASP A 97 -7.23 9.46 17.31
CA ASP A 97 -7.42 9.64 18.75
C ASP A 97 -8.68 8.97 19.32
N GLU A 98 -9.54 8.42 18.46
CA GLU A 98 -10.76 7.69 18.83
C GLU A 98 -10.58 6.16 18.81
N LEU A 99 -9.36 5.68 18.53
CA LEU A 99 -8.96 4.26 18.60
C LEU A 99 -8.57 3.85 20.02
#